data_AF-H8H1X6-F1
#
_entry.id   AF-H8H1X6-F1
#
_cell.length_a   1.000
_cell.length_b   1.000
_cell.length_c   1.000
_cell.angle_alpha   90.00
_cell.angle_beta   90.00
_cell.angle_gamma   90.00
#
_symmetry.space_group_name_H-M   'P 1'
#
loop_
_entity.id
_entity.type
_entity.pdbx_description
1 polymer ?
#
loop_
_entity_poly.entity_id
_entity_poly.type
_entity_poly.pdbx_seq_one_letter_code
_entity_poly.pdbx_strand_id
1 'polypeptide(L)'
;MTKHLFRPAPNRAVDLGWDRPCGHFYLNITDPTQPEDEDQVYISLYDNTLYDRARGPFMAGLTLDELQRKLEAFDIPLPDGLLEHLREDQRLNRGNDRTPW
;
A
#
# COMPACT_ATOMS: atom_id res chain seq x y z
N MET A 1 -7.70 -5.21 7.83
CA MET A 1 -6.64 -4.28 7.38
C MET A 1 -6.68 -2.97 8.15
N THR A 2 -5.53 -2.36 8.42
CA THR A 2 -5.42 -0.91 8.64
C THR A 2 -5.34 -0.20 7.29
N LYS A 3 -5.71 1.08 7.25
CA LYS A 3 -5.65 1.91 6.05
C LYS A 3 -4.94 3.22 6.36
N HIS A 4 -3.95 3.56 5.57
CA HIS A 4 -3.31 4.87 5.55
C HIS A 4 -3.57 5.52 4.20
N LEU A 5 -4.18 6.70 4.24
CA LEU A 5 -4.67 7.38 3.05
C LEU A 5 -4.03 8.76 2.93
N PHE A 6 -3.51 9.08 1.75
CA PHE A 6 -3.00 10.42 1.48
C PHE A 6 -3.04 10.74 -0.02
N ARG A 7 -2.91 12.04 -0.34
CA ARG A 7 -2.90 12.54 -1.72
C ARG A 7 -1.64 13.38 -1.96
N PRO A 8 -0.58 12.80 -2.55
CA PRO A 8 0.65 13.54 -2.82
C PRO A 8 0.48 14.58 -3.95
N ALA A 9 -0.52 14.42 -4.82
CA ALA A 9 -0.84 15.35 -5.90
C ALA A 9 -2.34 15.28 -6.25
N PRO A 10 -2.91 16.26 -7.00
CA PRO A 10 -4.32 16.24 -7.38
C PRO A 10 -4.73 14.99 -8.18
N ASN A 11 -3.83 14.48 -9.02
CA ASN A 11 -4.00 13.29 -9.86
C ASN A 11 -3.42 12.03 -9.21
N ARG A 12 -3.26 12.04 -7.87
CA ARG A 12 -2.69 10.92 -7.14
C ARG A 12 -3.31 10.72 -5.78
N ALA A 13 -3.92 9.57 -5.58
CA ALA A 13 -4.39 9.10 -4.29
C ALA A 13 -3.73 7.77 -3.94
N VAL A 14 -3.37 7.60 -2.67
CA VAL A 14 -2.71 6.41 -2.16
C VAL A 14 -3.58 5.80 -1.05
N ASP A 15 -3.87 4.51 -1.17
CA ASP A 15 -4.45 3.66 -0.12
C ASP A 15 -3.52 2.48 0.11
N LEU A 16 -2.89 2.45 1.26
CA LEU A 16 -1.97 1.38 1.65
C LEU A 16 -2.18 1.00 3.11
N GLY A 17 -1.65 -0.14 3.53
CA GLY A 17 -1.77 -0.55 4.92
C GLY A 17 -1.36 -1.98 5.19
N TRP A 18 -1.55 -2.39 6.45
CA TRP A 18 -1.30 -3.77 6.90
C TRP A 18 -2.58 -4.59 6.79
N ASP A 19 -2.55 -5.69 6.04
CA ASP A 19 -3.67 -6.62 5.95
C ASP A 19 -3.47 -7.81 6.90
N ARG A 20 -3.91 -7.66 8.15
CA ARG A 20 -3.81 -8.71 9.19
C ARG A 20 -4.27 -10.11 8.72
N PRO A 21 -5.45 -10.30 8.10
CA PRO A 21 -5.85 -11.60 7.54
C PRO A 21 -4.84 -12.23 6.60
N CYS A 22 -4.19 -11.44 5.75
CA CYS A 22 -3.26 -11.92 4.73
C CYS A 22 -1.80 -11.93 5.21
N GLY A 23 -1.46 -11.19 6.27
CA GLY A 23 -0.13 -11.16 6.87
C GLY A 23 0.92 -10.39 6.06
N HIS A 24 0.50 -9.43 5.24
CA HIS A 24 1.39 -8.62 4.40
C HIS A 24 0.82 -7.21 4.18
N PHE A 25 1.62 -6.34 3.58
CA PHE A 25 1.17 -5.00 3.19
C PHE A 25 0.46 -5.03 1.82
N TYR A 26 -0.41 -4.05 1.61
CA TYR A 26 -1.03 -3.76 0.32
C TYR A 26 -0.74 -2.31 -0.09
N LEU A 27 -0.83 -2.03 -1.39
CA LEU A 27 -0.66 -0.69 -1.95
C LEU A 27 -1.56 -0.53 -3.16
N ASN A 28 -2.42 0.48 -3.11
CA ASN A 28 -3.24 0.96 -4.21
C ASN A 28 -2.91 2.42 -4.48
N ILE A 29 -2.70 2.74 -5.75
CA ILE A 29 -2.44 4.08 -6.25
C ILE A 29 -3.44 4.34 -7.37
N THR A 30 -4.25 5.38 -7.20
CA THR A 30 -5.25 5.79 -8.19
C THR A 30 -5.04 7.24 -8.63
N ASP A 31 -5.56 7.57 -9.81
CA ASP A 31 -5.69 8.92 -10.33
C ASP A 31 -7.16 9.36 -10.25
N PRO A 32 -7.56 10.07 -9.19
CA PRO A 32 -8.96 10.46 -8.99
C PRO A 32 -9.47 11.51 -10.00
N THR A 33 -8.64 11.96 -10.94
CA THR A 33 -9.06 12.86 -12.03
C THR A 33 -9.56 12.10 -13.26
N GLN A 34 -9.32 10.79 -13.32
CA GLN A 34 -9.81 9.90 -14.38
C GLN A 34 -11.16 9.26 -14.00
N PRO A 35 -11.93 8.76 -14.99
CA PRO A 35 -13.10 7.92 -14.72
C PRO A 35 -12.73 6.67 -13.89
N GLU A 36 -13.68 6.15 -13.12
CA GLU A 36 -13.46 4.99 -12.21
C GLU A 36 -12.88 3.76 -12.92
N ASP A 37 -13.27 3.50 -14.17
CA ASP A 37 -12.76 2.38 -14.96
C ASP A 37 -11.31 2.57 -15.42
N GLU A 38 -10.76 3.78 -15.30
CA GLU A 38 -9.43 4.19 -15.78
C GLU A 38 -8.55 4.79 -14.66
N ASP A 39 -9.05 4.89 -13.43
CA ASP A 39 -8.36 5.55 -12.32
C ASP A 39 -7.22 4.71 -11.74
N GLN A 40 -7.16 3.42 -12.06
CA GLN A 40 -6.21 2.49 -11.47
C GLN A 40 -4.83 2.66 -12.09
N VAL A 41 -3.86 3.09 -11.27
CA VAL A 41 -2.47 3.20 -11.75
C VAL A 41 -1.60 2.09 -11.20
N TYR A 42 -1.83 1.67 -9.97
CA TYR A 42 -1.23 0.47 -9.42
C TYR A 42 -2.12 -0.13 -8.35
N ILE A 43 -2.29 -1.45 -8.38
CA ILE A 43 -2.99 -2.21 -7.33
C ILE A 43 -2.15 -3.45 -7.07
N SER A 44 -1.67 -3.62 -5.84
CA SER A 44 -0.81 -4.75 -5.49
C SER A 44 -1.49 -6.11 -5.73
N LEU A 45 -2.81 -6.18 -5.62
CA LEU A 45 -3.60 -7.37 -5.93
C LEU A 45 -3.48 -7.82 -7.40
N TYR A 46 -3.17 -6.90 -8.33
CA TYR A 46 -3.02 -7.21 -9.75
C TYR A 46 -1.56 -7.33 -10.19
N ASP A 47 -0.61 -7.19 -9.26
CA ASP A 47 0.81 -7.34 -9.54
C ASP A 47 1.21 -8.83 -9.53
N ASN A 48 1.24 -9.43 -10.71
CA ASN A 48 1.60 -10.84 -10.90
C ASN A 48 2.97 -11.22 -10.32
N THR A 49 3.89 -10.27 -10.15
CA THR A 49 5.22 -10.53 -9.57
C THR A 49 5.15 -10.90 -8.09
N LEU A 50 4.04 -10.58 -7.41
CA LEU A 50 3.82 -10.92 -6.00
C LEU A 50 3.29 -12.34 -5.82
N TYR A 51 2.80 -13.00 -6.87
CA TYR A 51 2.18 -14.33 -6.81
C TYR A 51 3.18 -15.48 -6.95
N ASP A 52 4.33 -15.35 -6.29
CA ASP A 52 5.36 -16.39 -6.24
C ASP A 52 5.33 -17.11 -4.88
N ARG A 53 5.22 -18.45 -4.92
CA ARG A 53 5.24 -19.31 -3.73
C ARG A 53 6.56 -19.23 -2.97
N ALA A 54 7.67 -18.91 -3.64
CA ALA A 54 8.97 -18.73 -3.00
C ALA A 54 8.98 -17.57 -1.99
N ARG A 55 8.01 -16.65 -2.07
CA ARG A 55 7.84 -15.51 -1.14
C ARG A 55 7.23 -15.91 0.21
N GLY A 56 6.76 -17.14 0.36
CA GLY A 56 6.19 -17.66 1.61
C GLY A 56 5.01 -16.80 2.11
N PRO A 57 5.09 -16.20 3.32
CA PRO A 57 3.99 -15.43 3.89
C PRO A 57 3.67 -14.13 3.12
N PHE A 58 4.57 -13.68 2.24
CA PHE A 58 4.36 -12.51 1.37
C PHE A 58 3.88 -12.88 -0.04
N MET A 59 3.41 -14.12 -0.24
CA MET A 59 2.72 -14.48 -1.47
C MET A 59 1.46 -13.61 -1.63
N ALA A 60 1.31 -12.97 -2.79
CA ALA A 60 0.26 -12.00 -3.12
C ALA A 60 0.32 -10.67 -2.35
N GLY A 61 1.45 -10.36 -1.72
CA GLY A 61 1.60 -9.17 -0.89
C GLY A 61 2.97 -8.52 -0.94
N LEU A 62 3.04 -7.32 -0.36
CA LEU A 62 4.28 -6.54 -0.25
C LEU A 62 4.91 -6.72 1.12
N THR A 63 6.23 -6.75 1.15
CA THR A 63 7.02 -6.37 2.34
C THR A 63 7.02 -4.86 2.52
N LEU A 64 7.42 -4.36 3.70
CA LEU A 64 7.52 -2.90 3.93
C LEU A 64 8.54 -2.25 2.98
N ASP A 65 9.67 -2.91 2.74
CA ASP A 65 10.73 -2.41 1.84
C ASP A 65 10.30 -2.40 0.37
N GLU A 66 9.48 -3.36 -0.06
CA GLU A 66 8.91 -3.35 -1.42
C GLU A 66 7.84 -2.28 -1.57
N LEU A 67 7.00 -2.09 -0.54
CA LEU A 67 6.02 -1.00 -0.53
C LEU A 67 6.71 0.36 -0.65
N GLN A 68 7.77 0.59 0.12
CA GLN A 68 8.57 1.83 0.01
C GLN A 68 9.17 1.98 -1.39
N ARG A 69 9.83 0.95 -1.91
CA ARG A 69 10.43 0.98 -3.26
C ARG A 69 9.41 1.22 -4.37
N LYS A 70 8.19 0.70 -4.24
CA LYS A 70 7.10 0.97 -5.20
C LYS A 70 6.69 2.44 -5.15
N LEU A 71 6.53 3.02 -3.96
CA LEU A 71 6.18 4.45 -3.82
C LEU A 71 7.27 5.35 -4.40
N GLU A 72 8.54 5.04 -4.13
CA GLU A 72 9.69 5.72 -4.74
C GLU A 72 9.68 5.60 -6.27
N ALA A 73 9.39 4.43 -6.83
CA ALA A 73 9.32 4.21 -8.28
C ALA A 73 8.16 4.96 -8.96
N PHE A 74 7.15 5.40 -8.19
CA PHE A 74 6.05 6.24 -8.68
C PHE A 74 6.25 7.73 -8.33
N ASP A 75 7.43 8.13 -7.84
CA ASP A 75 7.74 9.49 -7.40
C ASP A 75 6.75 10.02 -6.34
N ILE A 76 6.24 9.14 -5.48
CA ILE A 76 5.30 9.49 -4.41
C ILE A 76 6.07 9.83 -3.13
N PRO A 77 6.05 11.10 -2.67
CA PRO A 77 6.62 11.46 -1.38
C PRO A 77 5.84 10.81 -0.24
N LEU A 78 6.57 10.27 0.73
CA LEU A 78 6.00 9.68 1.93
C LEU A 78 5.72 10.77 2.99
N PRO A 79 4.52 10.79 3.59
CA PRO A 79 4.28 11.58 4.80
C PRO A 79 5.24 11.19 5.92
N ASP A 80 5.71 12.19 6.68
CA ASP A 80 6.58 11.98 7.83
C ASP A 80 5.92 11.04 8.85
N GLY A 81 6.63 9.99 9.27
CA GLY A 81 6.14 9.02 10.26
C GLY A 81 5.28 7.88 9.69
N LEU A 82 4.95 7.88 8.39
CA LEU A 82 4.12 6.83 7.79
C LEU A 82 4.76 5.44 7.90
N LEU A 83 6.05 5.33 7.61
CA LEU A 83 6.76 4.05 7.67
C LEU A 83 6.85 3.49 9.09
N GLU A 84 7.05 4.36 10.08
CA GLU A 84 7.03 4.00 11.49
C GLU A 84 5.67 3.47 11.91
N HIS A 85 4.57 4.13 11.50
CA HIS A 85 3.22 3.65 11.77
C HIS A 85 2.92 2.30 11.10
N LEU A 86 3.30 2.11 9.84
CA LEU A 86 3.12 0.83 9.14
C LEU A 86 3.90 -0.31 9.81
N ARG A 87 5.14 -0.03 10.24
CA ARG A 87 5.95 -0.99 10.99
C ARG A 87 5.28 -1.37 12.31
N GLU A 88 4.70 -0.41 13.01
CA GLU A 88 4.00 -0.62 14.26
C GLU A 88 2.69 -1.40 14.06
N ASP A 89 1.95 -1.12 12.99
CA ASP A 89 0.76 -1.85 12.58
C ASP A 89 1.04 -3.33 12.34
N GLN A 90 2.10 -3.63 11.60
CA GLN A 90 2.57 -5.01 11.42
C GLN A 90 2.98 -5.63 12.76
N ARG A 91 3.80 -4.94 13.56
CA ARG A 91 4.33 -5.45 14.83
C ARG A 91 3.23 -5.79 15.83
N LEU A 92 2.21 -4.95 15.93
CA LEU A 92 1.06 -5.12 16.81
C LEU A 92 -0.09 -5.90 16.15
N ASN A 93 0.08 -6.29 14.88
CA ASN A 93 -0.93 -6.95 14.07
C ASN A 93 -2.29 -6.22 14.09
N ARG A 94 -2.24 -4.89 13.92
CA ARG A 94 -3.41 -3.99 13.96
C ARG A 94 -4.35 -4.23 12.78
N GLY A 95 -5.59 -3.76 12.93
CA GLY A 95 -6.59 -3.81 11.88
C GLY A 95 -7.80 -2.97 12.23
N ASN A 96 -8.65 -2.72 11.23
CA ASN A 96 -9.89 -1.94 11.35
C ASN A 96 -9.64 -0.48 11.76
N ASP A 97 -8.52 0.09 11.33
CA ASP A 97 -8.19 1.49 11.54
C ASP A 97 -8.02 2.21 10.19
N ARG A 98 -8.32 3.50 10.15
CA ARG A 98 -8.20 4.35 8.96
C ARG A 98 -7.61 5.70 9.34
N THR A 99 -6.38 5.92 8.93
CA THR A 99 -5.60 7.12 9.24
C THR A 99 -5.38 7.96 7.98
N PRO A 100 -5.94 9.18 7.91
CA PRO A 100 -5.54 10.15 6.91
C PRO A 100 -4.18 10.78 7.27
N TRP A 101 -3.36 11.09 6.26
CA TRP A 101 -2.11 11.84 6.40
C TRP A 101 -2.14 13.12 5.56
#